data_AF-A0A2X0Z751-F1
#
_entry.id   AF-A0A2X0Z751-F1
#
_cell.length_a   1.000
_cell.length_b   1.000
_cell.length_c   1.000
_cell.angle_alpha   90.00
_cell.angle_beta   90.00
_cell.angle_gamma   90.00
#
_symmetry.space_group_name_H-M   'P 1'
#
loop_
_entity.id
_entity.type
_entity.pdbx_description
1 polymer ?
#
loop_
_entity_poly.entity_id
_entity_poly.type
_entity_poly.pdbx_seq_one_letter_code
_entity_poly.pdbx_strand_id
1 'polypeptide(L)' 'MINRVILVGRLTKDIDLSYTPQGIAKAQFTLAVNRSFAN' A
#
# COMPACT_ATOMS: atom_id res chain seq x y z
N MET A 1 -3.37 -21.21 10.71
CA MET A 1 -3.68 -20.78 9.32
C MET A 1 -2.69 -19.70 8.92
N ILE A 2 -2.34 -19.58 7.62
CA ILE A 2 -1.36 -18.60 7.14
C ILE A 2 -2.01 -17.57 6.19
N ASN A 3 -1.78 -16.28 6.44
CA ASN A 3 -2.19 -15.16 5.58
C ASN A 3 -0.99 -14.22 5.42
N ARG A 4 -0.36 -14.19 4.23
CA ARG A 4 0.89 -13.47 3.95
C ARG A 4 0.85 -12.81 2.58
N VAL A 5 1.21 -11.53 2.51
CA VAL A 5 1.29 -10.73 1.27
C VAL A 5 2.67 -10.11 1.14
N ILE A 6 3.28 -10.22 -0.05
CA ILE A 6 4.58 -9.61 -0.40
C ILE A 6 4.40 -8.90 -1.75
N LEU A 7 4.66 -7.59 -1.81
CA LEU A 7 4.53 -6.77 -3.01
C LEU A 7 5.78 -5.91 -3.21
N VAL A 8 6.19 -5.74 -4.47
CA VAL A 8 7.25 -4.81 -4.88
C VAL A 8 6.72 -3.99 -6.06
N GLY A 9 6.80 -2.67 -5.97
CA GLY A 9 6.19 -1.77 -6.96
C GLY A 9 6.57 -0.31 -6.74
N ARG A 10 5.83 0.60 -7.38
CA ARG A 10 6.04 2.05 -7.27
C ARG A 10 4.83 2.74 -6.63
N LEU A 11 5.07 3.78 -5.84
CA LEU A 11 4.00 4.64 -5.35
C LEU A 11 3.39 5.41 -6.52
N THR A 12 2.06 5.48 -6.58
CA THR A 12 1.36 6.22 -7.66
C THR A 12 1.25 7.72 -7.39
N LYS A 13 1.46 8.12 -6.13
CA LYS A 13 1.43 9.49 -5.62
C LYS A 13 2.09 9.54 -4.25
N ASP A 14 2.27 10.75 -3.72
CA ASP A 14 2.71 10.96 -2.35
C ASP A 14 1.76 10.28 -1.35
N ILE A 15 2.35 9.87 -0.22
CA ILE A 15 1.65 9.13 0.83
C ILE A 15 0.73 10.09 1.59
N ASP A 16 -0.53 9.69 1.78
CA ASP A 16 -1.48 10.43 2.60
C ASP A 16 -1.32 10.05 4.08
N LEU A 17 -0.94 11.01 4.91
CA LEU A 17 -0.78 10.84 6.36
C LEU A 17 -1.98 11.46 7.09
N SER A 18 -2.70 10.64 7.83
CA SER A 18 -3.85 11.05 8.64
C SER A 18 -3.75 10.49 10.06
N TYR A 19 -4.61 10.96 10.95
CA TYR A 19 -4.70 10.48 12.33
C TYR A 19 -6.10 9.93 12.61
N THR A 20 -6.17 8.83 13.37
CA THR A 20 -7.45 8.32 13.88
C THR A 20 -8.02 9.26 14.94
N PRO A 21 -9.31 9.14 15.33
CA PRO A 21 -9.87 9.89 16.45
C PRO A 21 -9.11 9.70 17.77
N GLN A 22 -8.40 8.58 17.92
CA GLN A 22 -7.55 8.27 19.08
C GLN A 22 -6.11 8.80 18.93
N GLY A 23 -5.82 9.57 17.87
CA GLY A 23 -4.51 10.19 17.64
C GLY A 23 -3.45 9.26 17.05
N ILE A 24 -3.81 8.10 16.48
CA ILE A 24 -2.85 7.16 15.90
C ILE A 24 -2.57 7.56 14.45
N ALA A 25 -1.29 7.71 14.09
CA ALA A 25 -0.87 8.01 12.72
C ALA A 25 -1.15 6.84 11.77
N LYS A 26 -1.75 7.12 10.62
CA LYS A 26 -2.02 6.18 9.52
C LYS A 26 -1.50 6.76 8.20
N ALA A 27 -0.66 5.99 7.54
CA ALA A 27 -0.24 6.24 6.17
C ALA A 27 -1.09 5.43 5.18
N GLN A 28 -1.64 6.08 4.16
CA GLN A 28 -2.36 5.44 3.07
C GLN A 28 -1.69 5.73 1.73
N PHE A 29 -1.45 4.68 0.96
CA PHE A 29 -0.83 4.78 -0.36
C PHE A 29 -1.33 3.68 -1.29
N THR A 30 -1.09 3.89 -2.59
CA THR A 30 -1.41 2.91 -3.64
C THR A 30 -0.12 2.49 -4.31
N LEU A 31 0.09 1.18 -4.43
CA LEU A 31 1.27 0.58 -5.04
C LEU A 31 0.92 0.05 -6.43
N ALA A 32 1.55 0.61 -7.46
CA ALA A 32 1.50 0.05 -8.81
C ALA A 32 2.44 -1.16 -8.89
N VAL A 33 1.86 -2.35 -9.10
CA VAL A 33 2.57 -3.62 -9.24
C VAL A 33 2.32 -4.16 -10.65
N ASN A 34 3.39 -4.36 -11.41
CA ASN A 34 3.31 -4.92 -12.75
C ASN A 34 3.03 -6.42 -12.68
N ARG A 35 2.15 -6.91 -13.55
CA ARG A 35 1.96 -8.35 -13.76
C ARG A 35 3.17 -8.92 -14.51
N SER A 36 3.59 -10.14 -14.14
CA SER A 36 4.73 -10.80 -14.77
C SER A 36 4.43 -11.39 -16.16
N PHE A 37 3.19 -11.37 -16.61
CA PHE A 37 2.76 -11.88 -17.91
C PHE A 37 1.75 -10.94 -18.60
N ALA A 38 1.71 -10.98 -19.92
CA ALA A 38 0.69 -10.33 -20.76
C ALA A 38 -0.38 -11.36 -21.20
N ASN A 39 -1.60 -10.89 -21.50
CA ASN A 39 -2.71 -11.74 -21.95
C ASN A 39 -2.48 -12.33 -23.34
#